data_AF-A0A5M3WDA8-F1
#
_entry.id   AF-A0A5M3WDA8-F1
#
_cell.length_a   1.000
_cell.length_b   1.000
_cell.length_c   1.000
_cell.angle_alpha   90.00
_cell.angle_beta   90.00
_cell.angle_gamma   90.00
#
_symmetry.space_group_name_H-M   'P 1'
#
loop_
_entity.id
_entity.type
_entity.pdbx_description
1 polymer ?
#
loop_
_entity_poly.entity_id
_entity_poly.type
_entity_poly.pdbx_seq_one_letter_code
_entity_poly.pdbx_strand_id
1 'polypeptide(L)'
;MQADEPCGCRQPFSQCPFWHKVGERAFGGWRLAKADRQHELRAKVDRTRRVPVFALGLISREAQLTEYVAAYHRIYAAAAEIANGRVVVDSSKHASLAYCLSAIIDLQVVHVVRDPRAVAASWRKKVARPEDGTPMARWSPMRTALHWVAQNLAYEVLRAKRVPVLRVHYEDLVEEPARTLRGLAERLGLPCAEADFDFLDGREARLGVAHTVSGNPMRFAVGRIKFRENQPRLPFPHRWAVTLITLPFLLRYGYRLTY
;
A
#
# COMPACT_ATOMS: atom_id res chain seq x y z
N MET A 1 18.44 5.50 2.40
CA MET A 1 19.79 6.05 2.64
C MET A 1 19.77 7.28 3.52
N GLN A 2 19.10 8.39 3.18
CA GLN A 2 19.17 9.63 3.98
C GLN A 2 18.78 9.49 5.47
N ALA A 3 17.92 8.53 5.84
CA ALA A 3 17.54 8.28 7.23
C ALA A 3 17.95 6.88 7.76
N ASP A 4 18.61 6.07 6.91
CA ASP A 4 18.98 4.67 7.17
C ASP A 4 17.96 3.83 7.99
N GLU A 5 16.67 4.01 7.68
CA GLU A 5 15.59 3.45 8.49
C GLU A 5 15.71 1.93 8.67
N PRO A 6 15.37 1.40 9.86
CA PRO A 6 15.43 -0.02 10.12
C PRO A 6 14.50 -0.80 9.18
N CYS A 7 15.08 -1.79 8.52
CA CYS A 7 14.37 -2.80 7.75
C CYS A 7 13.54 -3.70 8.68
N GLY A 8 12.52 -4.40 8.19
CA GLY A 8 11.71 -5.33 9.01
C GLY A 8 12.53 -6.45 9.70
N CYS A 9 13.73 -6.75 9.20
CA CYS A 9 14.72 -7.61 9.90
C CYS A 9 15.44 -6.91 11.07
N ARG A 10 15.06 -5.67 11.40
CA ARG A 10 15.61 -4.76 12.42
C ARG A 10 17.03 -4.24 12.19
N GLN A 11 17.71 -4.70 11.16
CA GLN A 11 18.98 -4.11 10.74
C GLN A 11 18.73 -2.75 10.05
N PRO A 12 19.65 -1.78 10.20
CA PRO A 12 19.66 -0.58 9.37
C PRO A 12 19.60 -0.95 7.88
N PHE A 13 18.97 -0.11 7.05
CA PHE A 13 18.84 -0.39 5.61
C PHE A 13 20.19 -0.70 4.96
N SER A 14 21.22 0.07 5.31
CA SER A 14 22.60 -0.06 4.84
C SER A 14 23.26 -1.40 5.18
N GLN A 15 22.81 -2.06 6.26
CA GLN A 15 23.35 -3.32 6.77
C GLN A 15 22.46 -4.52 6.50
N CYS A 16 21.27 -4.32 5.92
CA CYS A 16 20.35 -5.41 5.61
C CYS A 16 20.91 -6.26 4.44
N PRO A 17 21.20 -7.56 4.65
CA PRO A 17 21.79 -8.40 3.60
C PRO A 17 20.91 -8.52 2.36
N PHE A 18 19.59 -8.51 2.53
CA PHE A 18 18.63 -8.55 1.43
C PHE A 18 18.74 -7.29 0.57
N TRP A 19 18.62 -6.10 1.18
CA TRP A 19 18.67 -4.83 0.43
C TRP A 19 20.04 -4.52 -0.15
N HIS A 20 21.11 -4.96 0.52
CA HIS A 20 22.45 -4.86 -0.04
C HIS A 20 22.55 -5.61 -1.37
N LYS A 21 22.16 -6.90 -1.40
CA LYS A 21 22.12 -7.70 -2.64
C LYS A 21 21.23 -7.07 -3.71
N VAL A 22 20.06 -6.54 -3.33
CA VAL A 22 19.14 -5.87 -4.27
C VAL A 22 19.80 -4.65 -4.91
N GLY A 23 20.49 -3.82 -4.11
CA GLY A 23 21.21 -2.65 -4.61
C GLY A 23 22.35 -3.00 -5.55
N GLU A 24 23.15 -4.00 -5.20
CA GLU A 24 24.21 -4.54 -6.05
C GLU A 24 23.64 -5.02 -7.39
N ARG A 25 22.61 -5.85 -7.36
CA ARG A 25 22.01 -6.42 -8.57
C ARG A 25 21.31 -5.39 -9.46
N ALA A 26 20.54 -4.47 -8.86
CA ALA A 26 19.74 -3.49 -9.61
C ALA A 26 20.59 -2.34 -10.18
N PHE A 27 21.65 -1.95 -9.47
CA PHE A 27 22.33 -0.66 -9.71
C PHE A 27 23.86 -0.69 -9.63
N GLY A 28 24.49 -1.84 -9.33
CA GLY A 28 25.92 -1.91 -8.99
C GLY A 28 26.21 -1.20 -7.67
N GLY A 29 25.29 -1.33 -6.73
CA GLY A 29 25.32 -0.71 -5.42
C GLY A 29 24.41 0.52 -5.33
N TRP A 30 23.94 0.77 -4.10
CA TRP A 30 23.14 1.96 -3.80
C TRP A 30 24.02 3.21 -3.80
N ARG A 31 23.54 4.30 -4.44
CA ARG A 31 24.25 5.59 -4.51
C ARG A 31 23.30 6.73 -4.20
N LEU A 32 23.76 7.70 -3.40
CA LEU A 32 22.94 8.85 -3.00
C LEU A 32 22.43 9.66 -4.19
N ALA A 33 23.28 9.93 -5.19
CA ALA A 33 22.89 10.67 -6.39
C ALA A 33 21.73 10.00 -7.17
N LYS A 34 21.67 8.66 -7.21
CA LYS A 34 20.53 7.94 -7.83
C LYS A 34 19.26 8.09 -7.00
N ALA A 35 19.38 8.07 -5.67
CA ALA A 35 18.25 8.28 -4.77
C ALA A 35 17.69 9.71 -4.86
N ASP A 36 18.57 10.72 -4.92
CA ASP A 36 18.17 12.13 -5.08
C ASP A 36 17.46 12.34 -6.42
N ARG A 37 18.00 11.78 -7.50
CA ARG A 37 17.34 11.80 -8.81
C ARG A 37 15.95 11.16 -8.76
N GLN A 38 15.81 10.01 -8.11
CA GLN A 38 14.52 9.35 -7.96
C GLN A 38 13.53 10.21 -7.14
N HIS A 39 14.01 10.97 -6.15
CA HIS A 39 13.19 11.91 -5.38
C HIS A 39 12.72 13.09 -6.23
N GLU A 40 13.59 13.66 -7.07
CA GLU A 40 13.21 14.72 -8.02
C GLU A 40 12.15 14.24 -9.02
N LEU A 41 12.33 13.05 -9.58
CA LEU A 41 11.38 12.45 -10.51
C LEU A 41 10.04 12.22 -9.81
N ARG A 42 10.06 11.67 -8.59
CA ARG A 42 8.85 11.49 -7.75
C ARG A 42 8.06 12.79 -7.62
N ALA A 43 8.72 13.91 -7.33
CA ALA A 43 8.06 15.20 -7.21
C ALA A 43 7.36 15.66 -8.50
N LYS A 44 7.85 15.20 -9.66
CA LYS A 44 7.35 15.52 -11.01
C LYS A 44 6.27 14.54 -11.52
N VAL A 45 6.28 13.26 -11.13
CA VAL A 45 5.35 12.27 -11.71
C VAL A 45 4.46 11.59 -10.68
N ASP A 46 4.96 11.23 -9.50
CA ASP A 46 4.23 10.48 -8.47
C ASP A 46 3.55 11.43 -7.46
N ARG A 47 2.44 12.04 -7.87
CA ARG A 47 1.59 12.85 -7.00
C ARG A 47 0.12 12.55 -7.23
N THR A 48 -0.62 12.20 -6.18
CA THR A 48 -2.07 11.91 -6.26
C THR A 48 -2.86 13.02 -6.95
N ARG A 49 -2.53 14.29 -6.66
CA ARG A 49 -3.16 15.46 -7.33
C ARG A 49 -2.95 15.54 -8.85
N ARG A 50 -1.97 14.81 -9.39
CA ARG A 50 -1.68 14.76 -10.83
C ARG A 50 -2.35 13.58 -11.53
N VAL A 51 -2.94 12.63 -10.78
CA VAL A 51 -3.64 11.47 -11.37
C VAL A 51 -4.70 11.91 -12.39
N PRO A 52 -5.57 12.91 -12.13
CA PRO A 52 -6.55 13.35 -13.13
C PRO A 52 -5.90 13.93 -14.40
N VAL A 53 -4.84 14.72 -14.25
CA VAL A 53 -4.14 15.37 -15.38
C VAL A 53 -3.45 14.35 -16.28
N PHE A 54 -2.78 13.35 -15.69
CA PHE A 54 -2.23 12.26 -16.47
C PHE A 54 -3.33 11.36 -17.02
N ALA A 55 -4.40 11.15 -16.25
CA ALA A 55 -5.51 10.32 -16.68
C ALA A 55 -6.15 10.85 -17.97
N LEU A 56 -6.32 12.17 -18.04
CA LEU A 56 -6.90 12.90 -19.17
C LEU A 56 -5.88 13.20 -20.30
N GLY A 57 -4.62 12.77 -20.17
CA GLY A 57 -3.59 13.00 -21.19
C GLY A 57 -3.19 14.47 -21.37
N LEU A 58 -3.51 15.33 -20.40
CA LEU A 58 -3.35 16.79 -20.52
C LEU A 58 -1.89 17.27 -20.41
N ILE A 59 -0.99 16.43 -19.89
CA ILE A 59 0.45 16.73 -19.77
C ILE A 59 1.24 15.46 -20.10
N SER A 60 2.20 15.56 -21.02
CA SER A 60 3.21 14.52 -21.24
C SER A 60 4.44 14.75 -20.37
N ARG A 61 4.83 13.72 -19.62
CA ARG A 61 6.10 13.60 -18.88
C ARG A 61 6.69 12.21 -19.10
N GLU A 62 6.54 11.71 -20.32
CA GLU A 62 6.85 10.32 -20.67
C GLU A 62 8.30 9.96 -20.37
N ALA A 63 9.26 10.83 -20.71
CA ALA A 63 10.67 10.59 -20.40
C ALA A 63 10.94 10.49 -18.90
N GLN A 64 10.41 11.41 -18.08
CA GLN A 64 10.59 11.37 -16.63
C GLN A 64 9.84 10.20 -15.99
N LEU A 65 8.66 9.86 -16.51
CA LEU A 65 7.89 8.70 -16.07
C LEU A 65 8.65 7.41 -16.36
N THR A 66 9.19 7.29 -17.57
CA THR A 66 9.97 6.13 -18.00
C THR A 66 11.21 5.96 -17.13
N GLU A 67 11.97 7.03 -16.90
CA GLU A 67 13.14 7.01 -16.01
C GLU A 67 12.73 6.60 -14.58
N TYR A 68 11.64 7.18 -14.06
CA TYR A 68 11.14 6.90 -12.72
C TYR A 68 10.74 5.44 -12.53
N VAL A 69 9.98 4.88 -13.49
CA VAL A 69 9.49 3.50 -13.43
C VAL A 69 10.59 2.49 -13.72
N ALA A 70 11.56 2.82 -14.59
CA ALA A 70 12.71 1.95 -14.86
C ALA A 70 13.51 1.64 -13.59
N ALA A 71 13.62 2.60 -12.66
CA ALA A 71 14.26 2.35 -11.37
C ALA A 71 13.47 1.35 -10.51
N TYR A 72 12.14 1.47 -10.42
CA TYR A 72 11.29 0.50 -9.72
C TYR A 72 11.35 -0.88 -10.36
N HIS A 73 11.28 -0.95 -11.69
CA HIS A 73 11.37 -2.21 -12.41
C HIS A 73 12.68 -2.96 -12.10
N ARG A 74 13.82 -2.26 -12.07
CA ARG A 74 15.12 -2.87 -11.68
C ARG A 74 15.12 -3.37 -10.24
N ILE A 75 14.50 -2.63 -9.32
CA ILE A 75 14.37 -3.04 -7.91
C ILE A 75 13.50 -4.30 -7.81
N TYR A 76 12.36 -4.32 -8.48
CA TYR A 76 11.43 -5.47 -8.47
C TYR A 76 12.06 -6.71 -9.08
N ALA A 77 12.71 -6.58 -10.24
CA ALA A 77 13.41 -7.69 -10.88
C ALA A 77 14.53 -8.24 -9.99
N ALA A 78 15.36 -7.39 -9.40
CA ALA A 78 16.41 -7.81 -8.49
C ALA A 78 15.86 -8.47 -7.21
N ALA A 79 14.81 -7.89 -6.61
CA ALA A 79 14.18 -8.44 -5.43
C ALA A 79 13.55 -9.82 -5.68
N ALA A 80 12.87 -9.99 -6.82
CA ALA A 80 12.31 -11.27 -7.25
C ALA A 80 13.41 -12.33 -7.41
N GLU A 81 14.51 -12.00 -8.10
CA GLU A 81 15.65 -12.89 -8.31
C GLU A 81 16.28 -13.33 -6.97
N ILE A 82 16.56 -12.38 -6.08
CA ILE A 82 17.20 -12.66 -4.78
C ILE A 82 16.29 -13.44 -3.84
N ALA A 83 14.99 -13.17 -3.87
CA ALA A 83 14.02 -13.88 -3.06
C ALA A 83 13.58 -15.23 -3.67
N ASN A 84 14.07 -15.57 -4.87
CA ASN A 84 13.54 -16.66 -5.70
C ASN A 84 12.00 -16.61 -5.82
N GLY A 85 11.47 -15.39 -5.95
CA GLY A 85 10.05 -15.10 -5.94
C GLY A 85 9.50 -14.97 -7.36
N ARG A 86 8.34 -15.59 -7.61
CA ARG A 86 7.62 -15.45 -8.89
C ARG A 86 6.78 -14.18 -8.99
N VAL A 87 6.46 -13.58 -7.83
CA VAL A 87 5.60 -12.41 -7.71
C VAL A 87 6.24 -11.42 -6.76
N VAL A 88 6.21 -10.14 -7.13
CA VAL A 88 6.62 -9.03 -6.26
C VAL A 88 5.38 -8.31 -5.77
N VAL A 89 5.22 -8.25 -4.46
CA VAL A 89 4.14 -7.49 -3.83
C VAL A 89 4.71 -6.17 -3.33
N ASP A 90 4.34 -5.07 -3.99
CA ASP A 90 4.57 -3.71 -3.49
C ASP A 90 3.39 -3.27 -2.61
N SER A 91 3.66 -3.03 -1.33
CA SER A 91 2.66 -2.59 -0.35
C SER A 91 2.47 -1.06 -0.29
N SER A 92 2.97 -0.34 -1.29
CA SER A 92 2.80 1.10 -1.43
C SER A 92 1.33 1.51 -1.47
N LYS A 93 0.98 2.54 -0.68
CA LYS A 93 -0.42 2.97 -0.50
C LYS A 93 -0.87 4.08 -1.45
N HIS A 94 0.00 4.53 -2.34
CA HIS A 94 -0.25 5.70 -3.17
C HIS A 94 -0.76 5.31 -4.55
N ALA A 95 -1.99 5.68 -4.87
CA ALA A 95 -2.58 5.44 -6.19
C ALA A 95 -1.77 6.09 -7.33
N SER A 96 -1.02 7.15 -7.05
CA SER A 96 -0.14 7.79 -8.04
C SER A 96 1.03 6.92 -8.46
N LEU A 97 1.60 6.11 -7.56
CA LEU A 97 2.65 5.16 -7.92
C LEU A 97 2.07 4.06 -8.81
N ALA A 98 0.92 3.48 -8.43
CA ALA A 98 0.22 2.49 -9.26
C ALA A 98 -0.07 3.03 -10.67
N TYR A 99 -0.48 4.30 -10.77
CA TYR A 99 -0.63 4.99 -12.06
C TYR A 99 0.68 5.06 -12.84
N CYS A 100 1.78 5.45 -12.20
CA CYS A 100 3.08 5.49 -12.87
C CYS A 100 3.51 4.08 -13.35
N LEU A 101 3.40 3.07 -12.50
CA LEU A 101 3.84 1.71 -12.80
C LEU A 101 3.00 1.07 -13.91
N SER A 102 1.67 1.21 -13.85
CA SER A 102 0.75 0.63 -14.86
C SER A 102 0.95 1.17 -16.28
N ALA A 103 1.67 2.27 -16.46
CA ALA A 103 1.98 2.79 -17.78
C ALA A 103 3.03 1.94 -18.53
N ILE A 104 3.84 1.15 -17.81
CA ILE A 104 5.03 0.47 -18.36
C ILE A 104 5.12 -0.99 -17.91
N ILE A 105 4.64 -1.31 -16.70
CA ILE A 105 4.70 -2.64 -16.10
C ILE A 105 3.31 -3.27 -16.13
N ASP A 106 3.23 -4.56 -16.47
CA ASP A 106 2.02 -5.35 -16.27
C ASP A 106 1.71 -5.46 -14.77
N LEU A 107 0.67 -4.74 -14.34
CA LEU A 107 0.37 -4.50 -12.94
C LEU A 107 -1.04 -4.95 -12.62
N GLN A 108 -1.16 -5.83 -11.62
CA GLN A 108 -2.42 -6.05 -10.92
C GLN A 108 -2.41 -5.25 -9.61
N VAL A 109 -3.51 -4.54 -9.35
CA VAL A 109 -3.67 -3.69 -8.16
C VAL A 109 -4.64 -4.34 -7.20
N VAL A 110 -4.16 -4.69 -6.01
CA VAL A 110 -5.04 -5.08 -4.89
C VAL A 110 -5.46 -3.83 -4.13
N HIS A 111 -6.71 -3.42 -4.32
CA HIS A 111 -7.28 -2.26 -3.64
C HIS A 111 -7.97 -2.71 -2.34
N VAL A 112 -7.20 -2.66 -1.25
CA VAL A 112 -7.74 -2.93 0.10
C VAL A 112 -8.49 -1.69 0.59
N VAL A 113 -9.81 -1.78 0.64
CA VAL A 113 -10.68 -0.70 1.10
C VAL A 113 -11.13 -0.99 2.52
N ARG A 114 -11.23 0.06 3.33
CA ARG A 114 -11.78 0.00 4.69
C ARG A 114 -12.89 1.03 4.85
N ASP A 115 -13.86 0.74 5.71
CA ASP A 115 -14.93 1.66 6.09
C ASP A 115 -14.36 3.05 6.46
N PRO A 116 -14.75 4.13 5.77
CA PRO A 116 -14.24 5.47 6.01
C PRO A 116 -14.50 5.99 7.43
N ARG A 117 -15.55 5.50 8.11
CA ARG A 117 -15.87 5.84 9.50
C ARG A 117 -14.85 5.22 10.45
N ALA A 118 -14.46 3.96 10.20
CA ALA A 118 -13.39 3.28 10.92
C ALA A 118 -12.01 3.87 10.59
N VAL A 119 -11.79 4.31 9.34
CA VAL A 119 -10.57 5.05 8.99
C VAL A 119 -10.50 6.36 9.78
N ALA A 120 -11.56 7.18 9.79
CA ALA A 120 -11.62 8.44 10.53
C ALA A 120 -11.43 8.25 12.05
N ALA A 121 -11.99 7.20 12.64
CA ALA A 121 -11.75 6.85 14.04
C ALA A 121 -10.29 6.46 14.32
N SER A 122 -9.65 5.70 13.41
CA SER A 122 -8.26 5.27 13.58
C SER A 122 -7.25 6.41 13.49
N TRP A 123 -7.45 7.37 12.59
CA TRP A 123 -6.58 8.56 12.42
C TRP A 123 -6.64 9.54 13.60
N ARG A 124 -7.58 9.35 14.55
CA ARG A 124 -7.60 10.11 15.81
C ARG A 124 -6.65 9.55 16.87
N LYS A 125 -6.21 8.28 16.74
CA LYS A 125 -5.33 7.65 17.72
C LYS A 125 -3.94 8.31 17.68
N LYS A 126 -3.33 8.47 18.85
CA LYS A 126 -1.90 8.77 18.95
C LYS A 126 -1.15 7.46 18.71
N VAL A 127 -0.53 7.33 17.55
CA VAL A 127 0.41 6.24 17.26
C VAL A 127 1.80 6.87 17.19
N ALA A 128 2.71 6.40 18.03
CA ALA A 128 4.11 6.79 17.94
C ALA A 128 4.72 6.17 16.69
N ARG A 129 5.49 6.95 15.94
CA ARG A 129 6.28 6.45 14.83
C ARG A 129 7.34 5.47 15.35
N PRO A 130 7.51 4.31 14.72
CA PRO A 130 8.53 3.34 15.10
C PRO A 130 9.95 3.89 14.96
N GLU A 131 10.14 4.76 13.96
CA GLU A 131 11.44 5.30 13.57
C GLU A 131 12.00 6.35 14.54
N ASP A 132 11.16 7.24 15.08
CA ASP A 132 11.63 8.39 15.88
C ASP A 132 10.77 8.66 17.13
N GLY A 133 9.75 7.84 17.40
CA GLY A 133 8.82 8.03 18.52
C GLY A 133 7.87 9.23 18.37
N THR A 134 7.97 10.02 17.31
CA THR A 134 7.13 11.20 17.10
C THR A 134 5.68 10.78 16.81
N PRO A 135 4.67 11.55 17.26
CA PRO A 135 3.29 11.20 17.00
C PRO A 135 2.98 11.28 15.50
N MET A 136 2.41 10.23 14.94
CA MET A 136 1.88 10.24 13.57
C MET A 136 0.86 11.37 13.39
N ALA A 137 0.79 11.94 12.18
CA ALA A 137 -0.07 13.08 11.88
C ALA A 137 -1.55 12.76 12.18
N ARG A 138 -2.21 13.62 12.97
CA ARG A 138 -3.65 13.51 13.27
C ARG A 138 -4.44 14.32 12.27
N TRP A 139 -5.45 13.70 11.66
CA TRP A 139 -6.33 14.39 10.72
C TRP A 139 -7.75 14.49 11.28
N SER A 140 -8.42 15.60 10.99
CA SER A 140 -9.83 15.75 11.33
C SER A 140 -10.68 14.73 10.54
N PRO A 141 -11.82 14.28 11.06
CA PRO A 141 -12.69 13.32 10.35
C PRO A 141 -13.05 13.77 8.92
N MET A 142 -13.29 15.08 8.71
CA MET A 142 -13.61 15.64 7.40
C MET A 142 -12.43 15.57 6.44
N ARG A 143 -11.23 15.94 6.91
CA ARG A 143 -10.00 15.82 6.11
C ARG A 143 -9.72 14.37 5.75
N THR A 144 -9.93 13.44 6.68
CA THR A 144 -9.80 12.00 6.43
C THR A 144 -10.81 11.50 5.40
N ALA A 145 -12.08 11.92 5.49
CA ALA A 145 -13.12 11.56 4.54
C ALA A 145 -12.81 12.06 3.13
N LEU A 146 -12.43 13.33 2.97
CA LEU A 146 -12.06 13.91 1.67
C LEU A 146 -10.84 13.22 1.07
N HIS A 147 -9.82 12.94 1.88
CA HIS A 147 -8.65 12.19 1.41
C HIS A 147 -9.00 10.76 1.02
N TRP A 148 -9.86 10.10 1.79
CA TRP A 148 -10.34 8.76 1.48
C TRP A 148 -11.08 8.77 0.14
N VAL A 149 -11.98 9.73 -0.13
CA VAL A 149 -12.66 9.87 -1.43
C VAL A 149 -11.64 10.07 -2.55
N ALA A 150 -10.69 10.99 -2.37
CA ALA A 150 -9.69 11.29 -3.41
C ALA A 150 -8.82 10.06 -3.77
N GLN A 151 -8.39 9.27 -2.78
CA GLN A 151 -7.62 8.05 -3.03
C GLN A 151 -8.46 6.97 -3.73
N ASN A 152 -9.69 6.73 -3.26
CA ASN A 152 -10.56 5.72 -3.83
C ASN A 152 -10.99 6.08 -5.27
N LEU A 153 -11.24 7.37 -5.53
CA LEU A 153 -11.49 7.88 -6.88
C LEU A 153 -10.30 7.63 -7.82
N ALA A 154 -9.07 7.83 -7.35
CA ALA A 154 -7.88 7.55 -8.14
C ALA A 154 -7.79 6.07 -8.57
N TYR A 155 -8.22 5.12 -7.72
CA TYR A 155 -8.30 3.71 -8.09
C TYR A 155 -9.46 3.40 -9.06
N GLU A 156 -10.62 4.08 -8.96
CA GLU A 156 -11.66 3.94 -9.99
C GLU A 156 -11.20 4.48 -11.35
N VAL A 157 -10.39 5.54 -11.37
CA VAL A 157 -9.77 6.07 -12.59
C VAL A 157 -8.80 5.04 -13.19
N LEU A 158 -7.97 4.37 -12.38
CA LEU A 158 -7.11 3.27 -12.86
C LEU A 158 -7.94 2.14 -13.47
N ARG A 159 -9.05 1.77 -12.83
CA ARG A 159 -9.96 0.75 -13.35
C ARG A 159 -10.60 1.18 -14.66
N ALA A 160 -11.02 2.45 -14.80
CA ALA A 160 -11.56 2.99 -16.05
C ALA A 160 -10.53 2.95 -17.19
N LYS A 161 -9.23 2.99 -16.87
CA LYS A 161 -8.11 2.79 -17.79
C LYS A 161 -7.76 1.31 -18.07
N ARG A 162 -8.61 0.38 -17.66
CA ARG A 162 -8.43 -1.07 -17.86
C ARG A 162 -7.23 -1.66 -17.10
N VAL A 163 -6.71 -0.97 -16.08
CA VAL A 163 -5.77 -1.61 -15.14
C VAL A 163 -6.55 -2.64 -14.32
N PRO A 164 -6.06 -3.89 -14.17
CA PRO A 164 -6.69 -4.90 -13.32
C PRO A 164 -6.69 -4.47 -11.84
N VAL A 165 -7.83 -3.95 -11.36
CA VAL A 165 -7.99 -3.56 -9.95
C VAL A 165 -8.93 -4.54 -9.24
N LEU A 166 -8.37 -5.33 -8.32
CA LEU A 166 -9.10 -6.27 -7.48
C LEU A 166 -9.36 -5.63 -6.11
N ARG A 167 -10.63 -5.35 -5.81
CA ARG A 167 -11.02 -4.84 -4.49
C ARG A 167 -11.12 -5.97 -3.47
N VAL A 168 -10.66 -5.67 -2.26
CA VAL A 168 -10.78 -6.49 -1.04
C VAL A 168 -11.25 -5.58 0.09
N HIS A 169 -12.23 -6.01 0.88
CA HIS A 169 -12.58 -5.29 2.10
C HIS A 169 -11.66 -5.70 3.23
N TYR A 170 -11.18 -4.70 3.97
CA TYR A 170 -10.36 -4.91 5.16
C TYR A 170 -11.11 -5.73 6.20
N GLU A 171 -12.42 -5.52 6.30
CA GLU A 171 -13.32 -6.18 7.23
C GLU A 171 -13.38 -7.70 6.95
N ASP A 172 -13.53 -8.11 5.68
CA ASP A 172 -13.49 -9.51 5.26
C ASP A 172 -12.14 -10.17 5.61
N LEU A 173 -11.03 -9.44 5.39
CA LEU A 173 -9.69 -9.92 5.74
C LEU A 173 -9.50 -10.12 7.25
N VAL A 174 -10.17 -9.33 8.09
CA VAL A 174 -10.10 -9.48 9.56
C VAL A 174 -11.04 -10.57 10.05
N GLU A 175 -12.22 -10.68 9.44
CA GLU A 175 -13.28 -11.61 9.82
C GLU A 175 -12.96 -13.05 9.39
N GLU A 176 -12.59 -13.22 8.13
CA GLU A 176 -12.33 -14.49 7.45
C GLU A 176 -11.03 -14.41 6.61
N PRO A 177 -9.84 -14.31 7.23
CA PRO A 177 -8.57 -14.06 6.51
C PRO A 177 -8.25 -15.15 5.48
N ALA A 178 -8.38 -16.43 5.84
CA ALA A 178 -8.07 -17.54 4.94
C ALA A 178 -8.98 -17.54 3.71
N ARG A 179 -10.29 -17.40 3.91
CA ARG A 179 -11.27 -17.30 2.81
C ARG A 179 -10.96 -16.12 1.89
N THR A 180 -10.69 -14.95 2.48
CA THR A 180 -10.41 -13.72 1.73
C THR A 180 -9.13 -13.83 0.92
N LEU A 181 -8.04 -14.35 1.50
CA LEU A 181 -6.75 -14.48 0.83
C LEU A 181 -6.75 -15.57 -0.25
N ARG A 182 -7.46 -16.70 -0.03
CA ARG A 182 -7.67 -17.72 -1.08
C ARG A 182 -8.40 -17.14 -2.29
N GLY A 183 -9.54 -16.51 -2.06
CA GLY A 183 -10.32 -15.89 -3.14
C GLY A 183 -9.56 -14.76 -3.85
N LEU A 184 -8.67 -14.05 -3.13
CA LEU A 184 -7.79 -13.06 -3.75
C LEU A 184 -6.73 -13.72 -4.65
N ALA A 185 -6.07 -14.79 -4.17
CA ALA A 185 -5.06 -15.51 -4.94
C ALA A 185 -5.65 -16.10 -6.23
N GLU A 186 -6.84 -16.70 -6.15
CA GLU A 186 -7.57 -17.23 -7.30
C GLU A 186 -7.88 -16.11 -8.32
N ARG A 187 -8.41 -14.97 -7.86
CA ARG A 187 -8.71 -13.82 -8.74
C ARG A 187 -7.48 -13.17 -9.35
N LEU A 188 -6.32 -13.28 -8.70
CA LEU A 188 -5.03 -12.84 -9.23
C LEU A 188 -4.46 -13.85 -10.24
N GLY A 189 -5.02 -15.07 -10.32
CA GLY A 189 -4.47 -16.15 -11.13
C GLY A 189 -3.18 -16.74 -10.55
N LEU A 190 -2.98 -16.63 -9.24
CA LEU A 190 -1.80 -17.17 -8.57
C LEU A 190 -2.00 -18.67 -8.31
N PRO A 191 -1.03 -19.52 -8.64
CA PRO A 191 -1.08 -20.92 -8.27
C PRO A 191 -0.92 -21.03 -6.75
N CYS A 192 -1.98 -21.46 -6.07
CA CYS A 192 -2.00 -21.68 -4.64
C CYS A 192 -2.62 -23.03 -4.28
N ALA A 193 -2.02 -23.73 -3.33
CA ALA A 193 -2.56 -24.91 -2.67
C ALA A 193 -3.08 -24.53 -1.28
N GLU A 194 -3.89 -25.39 -0.65
CA GLU A 194 -4.35 -25.15 0.74
C GLU A 194 -3.19 -24.95 1.71
N ALA A 195 -2.09 -25.70 1.54
CA ALA A 195 -0.89 -25.60 2.37
C ALA A 195 -0.21 -24.22 2.32
N ASP A 196 -0.40 -23.44 1.24
CA ASP A 196 0.15 -22.08 1.15
C ASP A 196 -0.49 -21.12 2.18
N PHE A 197 -1.62 -21.52 2.77
CA PHE A 197 -2.35 -20.77 3.80
C PHE A 197 -2.16 -21.31 5.21
N ASP A 198 -1.29 -22.31 5.43
CA ASP A 198 -1.02 -22.91 6.75
C ASP A 198 -0.44 -21.92 7.79
N PHE A 199 0.03 -20.76 7.32
CA PHE A 199 0.44 -19.67 8.20
C PHE A 199 -0.77 -18.98 8.88
N LEU A 200 -2.00 -19.29 8.48
CA LEU A 200 -3.24 -18.74 9.05
C LEU A 200 -3.90 -19.77 9.99
N ASP A 201 -4.35 -19.30 11.15
CA ASP A 201 -5.09 -20.10 12.13
C ASP A 201 -6.26 -19.27 12.66
N GLY A 202 -7.46 -19.50 12.11
CA GLY A 202 -8.66 -18.71 12.39
C GLY A 202 -8.45 -17.21 12.12
N ARG A 203 -8.41 -16.40 13.17
CA ARG A 203 -8.10 -14.95 13.13
C ARG A 203 -6.68 -14.64 13.61
N GLU A 204 -5.75 -15.55 13.39
CA GLU A 204 -4.34 -15.38 13.67
C GLU A 204 -3.50 -15.70 12.43
N ALA A 205 -2.31 -15.10 12.35
CA ALA A 205 -1.32 -15.43 11.32
C ALA A 205 0.06 -15.57 11.96
N ARG A 206 0.87 -16.51 11.48
CA ARG A 206 2.28 -16.66 11.86
C ARG A 206 3.15 -16.06 10.77
N LEU A 207 3.70 -14.88 11.03
CA LEU A 207 4.54 -14.16 10.07
C LEU A 207 6.02 -14.50 10.26
N GLY A 208 6.73 -14.63 9.13
CA GLY A 208 8.18 -14.64 9.09
C GLY A 208 8.76 -13.23 9.12
N VAL A 209 10.08 -13.14 8.95
CA VAL A 209 10.75 -11.83 8.78
C VAL A 209 10.46 -11.31 7.38
N ALA A 210 9.87 -10.12 7.30
CA ALA A 210 9.73 -9.38 6.04
C ALA A 210 10.83 -8.32 5.94
N HIS A 211 11.43 -8.16 4.76
CA HIS A 211 12.45 -7.13 4.54
C HIS A 211 11.85 -5.79 4.09
N THR A 212 10.65 -5.41 4.54
CA THR A 212 10.05 -4.11 4.20
C THR A 212 10.78 -2.96 4.90
N VAL A 213 10.95 -1.82 4.20
CA VAL A 213 11.62 -0.62 4.72
C VAL A 213 10.59 0.51 4.76
N SER A 214 10.51 1.20 5.90
CA SER A 214 9.49 2.22 6.18
C SER A 214 8.05 1.67 6.22
N GLY A 215 7.08 2.56 6.50
CA GLY A 215 5.66 2.25 6.48
C GLY A 215 5.06 1.88 7.84
N ASN A 216 4.18 0.88 7.89
CA ASN A 216 3.42 0.57 9.11
C ASN A 216 4.35 -0.05 10.19
N PRO A 217 4.29 0.38 11.46
CA PRO A 217 4.93 -0.27 12.61
C PRO A 217 4.84 -1.80 12.63
N MET A 218 3.73 -2.35 12.16
CA MET A 218 3.52 -3.79 12.07
C MET A 218 4.57 -4.53 11.22
N ARG A 219 5.40 -3.83 10.43
CA ARG A 219 6.50 -4.40 9.66
C ARG A 219 7.53 -5.18 10.49
N PHE A 220 7.63 -4.90 11.79
CA PHE A 220 8.53 -5.60 12.71
C PHE A 220 7.87 -6.79 13.42
N ALA A 221 6.59 -7.05 13.15
CA ALA A 221 5.88 -8.18 13.74
C ALA A 221 6.40 -9.48 13.13
N VAL A 222 6.94 -10.33 13.98
CA VAL A 222 7.42 -11.68 13.64
C VAL A 222 6.77 -12.65 14.60
N GLY A 223 6.36 -13.81 14.08
CA GLY A 223 5.59 -14.79 14.84
C GLY A 223 4.08 -14.51 14.77
N ARG A 224 3.38 -14.85 15.84
CA ARG A 224 1.92 -14.89 15.86
C ARG A 224 1.32 -13.50 16.01
N ILE A 225 0.52 -13.07 15.03
CA ILE A 225 -0.28 -11.86 15.07
C ILE A 225 -1.77 -12.23 15.12
N LYS A 226 -2.58 -11.35 15.69
CA LYS A 226 -4.05 -11.51 15.71
C LYS A 226 -4.70 -10.46 14.82
N PHE A 227 -5.61 -10.88 13.96
CA PHE A 227 -6.51 -9.98 13.26
C PHE A 227 -7.53 -9.46 14.27
N ARG A 228 -7.45 -8.17 14.59
CA ARG A 228 -8.35 -7.50 15.53
C ARG A 228 -8.94 -6.26 14.89
N GLU A 229 -10.26 -6.19 14.87
CA GLU A 229 -10.96 -4.94 14.68
C GLU A 229 -11.19 -4.30 16.05
N ASN A 230 -10.32 -3.36 16.45
CA ASN A 230 -10.54 -2.62 17.69
C ASN A 230 -10.61 -1.11 17.39
N GLN A 231 -11.84 -0.65 17.20
CA GLN A 231 -12.16 0.64 16.62
C GLN A 231 -13.15 1.38 17.53
N PRO A 232 -12.74 2.50 18.17
CA PRO A 232 -13.67 3.31 18.93
C PRO A 232 -14.71 3.89 17.97
N ARG A 233 -15.98 3.89 18.37
CA ARG A 233 -17.05 4.48 17.57
C ARG A 233 -16.78 5.98 17.39
N LEU A 234 -16.83 6.45 16.14
CA LEU A 234 -16.75 7.87 15.85
C LEU A 234 -18.00 8.56 16.43
N PRO A 235 -17.87 9.71 17.14
CA PRO A 235 -19.02 10.42 17.67
C PRO A 235 -20.05 10.72 16.58
N PHE A 236 -21.33 10.68 16.94
CA PHE A 236 -22.46 10.80 16.02
C PHE A 236 -22.31 11.90 14.95
N PRO A 237 -22.01 13.18 15.28
CA PRO A 237 -21.96 14.24 14.26
C PRO A 237 -20.83 14.01 13.25
N HIS A 238 -19.67 13.54 13.72
CA HIS A 238 -18.54 13.23 12.83
C HIS A 238 -18.83 12.00 11.98
N ARG A 239 -19.49 10.97 12.54
CA ARG A 239 -19.89 9.77 11.80
C ARG A 239 -20.84 10.11 10.67
N TRP A 240 -21.87 10.93 10.93
CA TRP A 240 -22.79 11.41 9.89
C TRP A 240 -22.09 12.18 8.78
N ALA A 241 -21.27 13.17 9.14
CA ALA A 241 -20.59 13.97 8.14
C ALA A 241 -19.61 13.13 7.29
N VAL A 242 -18.91 12.15 7.89
CA VAL A 242 -18.04 11.22 7.14
C VAL A 242 -18.88 10.36 6.20
N THR A 243 -20.01 9.81 6.68
CA THR A 243 -20.94 9.04 5.84
C THR A 243 -21.42 9.85 4.64
N LEU A 244 -21.86 11.09 4.85
CA LEU A 244 -22.36 11.95 3.76
C LEU A 244 -21.29 12.24 2.70
N ILE A 245 -20.08 12.63 3.14
CA ILE A 245 -18.96 12.92 2.22
C ILE A 245 -18.56 11.68 1.40
N THR A 246 -18.63 10.49 2.02
CA THR A 246 -18.18 9.24 1.41
C THR A 246 -19.31 8.41 0.79
N LEU A 247 -20.56 8.90 0.82
CA LEU A 247 -21.77 8.17 0.46
C LEU A 247 -21.71 7.51 -0.94
N PRO A 248 -21.29 8.19 -2.01
CA PRO A 248 -21.25 7.56 -3.34
C PRO A 248 -20.37 6.31 -3.38
N PHE A 249 -19.23 6.38 -2.68
CA PHE A 249 -18.27 5.29 -2.61
C PHE A 249 -18.69 4.20 -1.62
N LEU A 250 -19.34 4.55 -0.49
CA LEU A 250 -19.93 3.56 0.41
C LEU A 250 -20.91 2.66 -0.34
N LEU A 251 -21.82 3.26 -1.11
CA LEU A 251 -22.78 2.52 -1.95
C LEU A 251 -22.07 1.71 -3.03
N ARG A 252 -21.17 2.33 -3.79
CA ARG A 252 -20.40 1.68 -4.86
C ARG A 252 -19.58 0.48 -4.37
N TYR A 253 -19.15 0.52 -3.12
CA TYR A 253 -18.28 -0.50 -2.50
C TYR A 253 -19.06 -1.48 -1.63
N GLY A 254 -20.38 -1.32 -1.48
CA GLY A 254 -21.22 -2.26 -0.74
C GLY A 254 -21.13 -2.12 0.78
N TYR A 255 -20.68 -0.99 1.30
CA TYR A 255 -20.71 -0.73 2.74
C TYR A 255 -22.14 -0.44 3.19
N ARG A 256 -22.53 -1.04 4.32
CA ARG A 256 -23.82 -0.77 4.96
C ARG A 256 -23.87 0.67 5.48
N LEU A 257 -24.98 1.36 5.21
CA LEU A 257 -25.23 2.72 5.70
C LEU A 257 -25.78 2.75 7.14
N THR A 258 -26.25 1.61 7.64
CA THR A 258 -26.82 1.48 8.98
C THR A 258 -25.79 1.69 10.10
N TYR A 259 -26.29 2.18 11.23
CA TYR A 259 -25.53 2.77 12.35
C TYR A 259 -25.39 1.87 13.57
#